data_AF-A0A438K3N3-F1
#
_entry.id   AF-A0A438K3N3-F1
#
_cell.length_a   1.000
_cell.length_b   1.000
_cell.length_c   1.000
_cell.angle_alpha   90.00
_cell.angle_beta   90.00
_cell.angle_gamma   90.00
#
_symmetry.space_group_name_H-M   'P 1'
#
loop_
_entity.id
_entity.type
_entity.pdbx_description
1 polymer ?
#
loop_
_entity_poly.entity_id
_entity_poly.type
_entity_poly.pdbx_seq_one_letter_code
_entity_poly.pdbx_strand_id
1 'polypeptide(L)'
;MTSDDTHARTIELLESNAYFGMEPSQVKLLKQEKVACLDDNDARLAVDPKSKYRIQTKPHGHGDVHSLLYSSGLLNIWYDAGLRWVLFFQDTNGLLFKAIPAALGVSSSKLYDVNSLAVPRKAKEAIGGITKLTHADDKVLSPECTFYNWDTKMILFYWEDNGDQCGIHQLDPLLRATGHPDGDVNCETGYSPFPGNINQLILKLGPYIKELTKTGGAIKEFVNPKYKDSSKTSFKSSTRLECMMQDYPKTLPPSARVGFTVMDAWLAYAPVKNNPEDAAKVPKGNPYHSATSGEMAIYRANSLILRKAGGVQIDDPVQEVFNGQEVEVWPRITWKPIWAVTFSEIKRKISGSCSISQRSTLVIKGCNIFLEDLSLDGTLVVNSVEDAEVKVGGVVQNKGWILEKVDYKDTTVPEEVRTRGFRINKVEQLEKN
;
A
#
# COMPACT_ATOMS: atom_id res chain seq x y z
N MET A 1 -10.64 3.65 -8.09
CA MET A 1 -11.99 3.29 -7.62
C MET A 1 -12.32 4.20 -6.44
N THR A 2 -13.54 4.71 -6.36
CA THR A 2 -14.04 5.54 -5.25
C THR A 2 -15.30 4.92 -4.66
N SER A 3 -15.77 5.39 -3.51
CA SER A 3 -17.08 5.06 -2.94
C SER A 3 -17.93 6.33 -2.81
N ASP A 4 -19.18 6.20 -2.38
CA ASP A 4 -20.01 7.37 -2.02
C ASP A 4 -19.31 8.29 -1.00
N ASP A 5 -18.50 7.74 -0.10
CA ASP A 5 -17.84 8.50 0.95
C ASP A 5 -16.64 9.31 0.41
N THR A 6 -16.06 8.90 -0.71
CA THR A 6 -14.81 9.46 -1.25
C THR A 6 -14.94 10.12 -2.61
N HIS A 7 -15.99 9.83 -3.40
CA HIS A 7 -16.09 10.24 -4.79
C HIS A 7 -16.05 11.76 -4.98
N ALA A 8 -16.96 12.49 -4.33
CA ALA A 8 -17.05 13.95 -4.47
C ALA A 8 -15.76 14.65 -4.03
N ARG A 9 -15.21 14.25 -2.86
CA ARG A 9 -13.95 14.79 -2.34
C ARG A 9 -12.74 14.45 -3.22
N THR A 10 -12.76 13.31 -3.90
CA THR A 10 -11.70 12.93 -4.86
C THR A 10 -11.75 13.81 -6.11
N ILE A 11 -12.95 14.10 -6.63
CA ILE A 11 -13.13 15.04 -7.75
C ILE A 11 -12.61 16.42 -7.35
N GLU A 12 -13.06 16.94 -6.21
CA GLU A 12 -12.65 18.24 -5.70
C GLU A 12 -11.12 18.33 -5.51
N LEU A 13 -10.50 17.28 -4.95
CA LEU A 13 -9.05 17.22 -4.77
C LEU A 13 -8.30 17.26 -6.10
N LEU A 14 -8.75 16.51 -7.10
CA LEU A 14 -8.14 16.50 -8.43
C LEU A 14 -8.29 17.85 -9.13
N GLU A 15 -9.50 18.41 -9.17
CA GLU A 15 -9.78 19.67 -9.86
C GLU A 15 -9.06 20.86 -9.20
N SER A 16 -9.09 20.96 -7.87
CA SER A 16 -8.42 22.03 -7.12
C SER A 16 -6.89 22.01 -7.25
N ASN A 17 -6.31 20.88 -7.64
CA ASN A 17 -4.87 20.71 -7.84
C ASN A 17 -4.49 20.55 -9.32
N ALA A 18 -5.38 20.91 -10.25
CA ALA A 18 -5.16 20.77 -11.70
C ALA A 18 -4.66 19.36 -12.08
N TYR A 19 -5.28 18.33 -11.49
CA TYR A 19 -4.97 16.91 -11.66
C TYR A 19 -3.49 16.57 -11.39
N PHE A 20 -2.81 17.38 -10.57
CA PHE A 20 -1.38 17.26 -10.28
C PHE A 20 -0.50 17.24 -11.55
N GLY A 21 -0.95 17.93 -12.61
CA GLY A 21 -0.27 18.01 -13.91
C GLY A 21 -0.58 16.86 -14.88
N MET A 22 -1.50 15.96 -14.54
CA MET A 22 -2.04 14.98 -15.49
C MET A 22 -3.13 15.61 -16.36
N GLU A 23 -3.30 15.10 -17.57
CA GLU A 23 -4.48 15.42 -18.37
C GLU A 23 -5.73 14.79 -17.71
N PRO A 24 -6.85 15.53 -17.54
CA PRO A 24 -8.06 14.98 -16.92
C PRO A 24 -8.55 13.70 -17.60
N SER A 25 -8.29 13.54 -18.90
CA SER A 25 -8.65 12.35 -19.69
C SER A 25 -7.89 11.08 -19.24
N GLN A 26 -6.72 11.21 -18.61
CA GLN A 26 -5.92 10.11 -18.08
C GLN A 26 -6.48 9.53 -16.78
N VAL A 27 -7.32 10.27 -16.06
CA VAL A 27 -7.90 9.85 -14.78
C VAL A 27 -9.36 9.46 -14.97
N LYS A 28 -9.69 8.21 -14.68
CA LYS A 28 -11.07 7.70 -14.72
C LYS A 28 -11.51 7.27 -13.33
N LEU A 29 -12.54 7.92 -12.80
CA LEU A 29 -13.12 7.57 -11.50
C LEU A 29 -14.27 6.58 -11.71
N LEU A 30 -14.05 5.34 -11.26
CA LEU A 30 -15.10 4.32 -11.18
C LEU A 30 -15.59 4.27 -9.73
N LYS A 31 -16.85 4.66 -9.51
CA LYS A 31 -17.47 4.64 -8.19
C LYS A 31 -18.09 3.27 -7.94
N GLN A 32 -17.74 2.64 -6.84
CA GLN A 32 -18.39 1.41 -6.40
C GLN A 32 -19.75 1.71 -5.77
N GLU A 33 -20.66 0.75 -5.90
CA GLU A 33 -21.97 0.81 -5.28
C GLU A 33 -21.94 0.29 -3.84
N LYS A 34 -23.02 0.54 -3.11
CA LYS A 34 -23.23 -0.05 -1.78
C LYS A 34 -24.13 -1.27 -1.88
N VAL A 35 -23.94 -2.18 -0.94
CA VAL A 35 -24.81 -3.36 -0.76
C VAL A 35 -25.61 -3.24 0.52
N ALA A 36 -26.73 -3.96 0.58
CA ALA A 36 -27.59 -3.99 1.74
C ALA A 36 -26.89 -4.62 2.95
N CYS A 37 -27.16 -4.08 4.14
CA CYS A 37 -26.66 -4.62 5.38
C CYS A 37 -27.62 -5.68 5.95
N LEU A 38 -27.04 -6.63 6.69
CA LEU A 38 -27.73 -7.70 7.40
C LEU A 38 -27.69 -7.41 8.91
N ASP A 39 -28.84 -7.54 9.57
CA ASP A 39 -29.03 -7.20 10.98
C ASP A 39 -28.73 -8.37 11.93
N ASP A 40 -28.88 -9.61 11.45
CA ASP A 40 -28.75 -10.82 12.25
C ASP A 40 -28.32 -12.07 11.44
N ASN A 41 -28.20 -13.20 12.14
CA ASN A 41 -27.84 -14.49 11.57
C ASN A 41 -28.90 -15.07 10.61
N ASP A 42 -30.14 -14.56 10.62
CA ASP A 42 -31.20 -14.95 9.68
C ASP A 42 -31.16 -14.12 8.39
N ALA A 43 -30.13 -13.28 8.22
CA ALA A 43 -29.94 -12.37 7.11
C ALA A 43 -31.09 -11.38 6.90
N ARG A 44 -31.76 -10.95 7.99
CA ARG A 44 -32.74 -9.86 7.90
C ARG A 44 -32.06 -8.57 7.47
N LEU A 45 -32.72 -7.78 6.62
CA LEU A 45 -32.18 -6.49 6.16
C LEU A 45 -32.14 -5.48 7.30
N ALA A 46 -30.96 -4.90 7.52
CA ALA A 46 -30.79 -3.83 8.48
C ALA A 46 -31.41 -2.53 7.95
N VAL A 47 -32.04 -1.78 8.86
CA VAL A 47 -32.73 -0.53 8.55
C VAL A 47 -31.82 0.65 8.91
N ASP A 48 -31.86 1.72 8.12
CA ASP A 48 -31.07 2.92 8.37
C ASP A 48 -31.43 3.54 9.73
N PRO A 49 -30.45 3.79 10.63
CA PRO A 49 -30.73 4.34 11.97
C PRO A 49 -31.44 5.69 11.96
N LYS A 50 -31.35 6.45 10.86
CA LYS A 50 -31.98 7.76 10.67
C LYS A 50 -33.30 7.67 9.91
N SER A 51 -33.65 6.52 9.33
CA SER A 51 -34.88 6.37 8.54
C SER A 51 -35.39 4.94 8.50
N LYS A 52 -36.54 4.69 9.14
CA LYS A 52 -37.20 3.37 9.16
C LYS A 52 -37.69 2.85 7.80
N TYR A 53 -37.66 3.70 6.76
CA TYR A 53 -38.10 3.38 5.40
C TYR A 53 -36.92 3.17 4.44
N ARG A 54 -35.68 3.20 4.94
CA ARG A 54 -34.48 3.01 4.13
C ARG A 54 -33.70 1.82 4.63
N ILE A 55 -33.23 1.00 3.69
CA ILE A 55 -32.30 -0.08 3.99
C ILE A 55 -30.94 0.54 4.30
N GLN A 56 -30.30 0.08 5.37
CA GLN A 56 -28.92 0.44 5.66
C GLN A 56 -28.01 -0.20 4.61
N THR A 57 -27.07 0.55 4.08
CA THR A 57 -26.13 0.05 3.08
C THR A 57 -24.68 0.38 3.46
N LYS A 58 -23.75 -0.46 3.03
CA LYS A 58 -22.29 -0.30 3.22
C LYS A 58 -21.55 -0.67 1.93
N PRO A 59 -20.32 -0.18 1.72
CA PRO A 59 -19.50 -0.63 0.59
C PRO A 59 -19.30 -2.16 0.60
N HIS A 60 -19.35 -2.75 -0.60
CA HIS A 60 -19.21 -4.20 -0.82
C HIS A 60 -17.77 -4.71 -0.71
N GLY A 61 -16.80 -3.81 -0.50
CA GLY A 61 -15.37 -4.16 -0.44
C GLY A 61 -14.64 -3.85 -1.74
N HIS A 62 -13.33 -3.99 -1.73
CA HIS A 62 -12.50 -3.53 -2.84
C HIS A 62 -12.45 -4.51 -4.03
N GLY A 63 -13.06 -5.69 -3.93
CA GLY A 63 -13.22 -6.61 -5.05
C GLY A 63 -14.10 -6.08 -6.19
N ASP A 64 -14.95 -5.08 -5.94
CA ASP A 64 -15.76 -4.42 -6.97
C ASP A 64 -14.93 -3.81 -8.10
N VAL A 65 -13.64 -3.55 -7.86
CA VAL A 65 -12.76 -2.99 -8.89
C VAL A 65 -12.75 -3.84 -10.16
N HIS A 66 -12.90 -5.16 -10.04
CA HIS A 66 -12.92 -6.08 -11.18
C HIS A 66 -14.19 -5.92 -12.02
N SER A 67 -15.38 -5.93 -11.41
CA SER A 67 -16.65 -5.74 -12.11
C SER A 67 -16.79 -4.33 -12.68
N LEU A 68 -16.26 -3.31 -11.99
CA LEU A 68 -16.20 -1.93 -12.48
C LEU A 68 -15.29 -1.80 -13.71
N LEU A 69 -14.10 -2.39 -13.69
CA LEU A 69 -13.19 -2.37 -14.84
C LEU A 69 -13.76 -3.13 -16.05
N TYR A 70 -14.45 -4.24 -15.80
CA TYR A 70 -15.15 -4.99 -16.84
C TYR A 70 -16.28 -4.17 -17.47
N SER A 71 -17.23 -3.70 -16.67
CA SER A 71 -18.43 -2.99 -17.13
C SER A 71 -18.14 -1.63 -17.75
N SER A 72 -17.06 -0.96 -17.33
CA SER A 72 -16.64 0.33 -17.90
C SER A 72 -15.98 0.23 -19.28
N GLY A 73 -15.53 -0.97 -19.69
CA GLY A 73 -14.79 -1.16 -20.94
C GLY A 73 -13.37 -0.58 -20.97
N LEU A 74 -12.87 -0.02 -19.86
CA LEU A 74 -11.55 0.63 -19.78
C LEU A 74 -10.40 -0.31 -20.16
N LEU A 75 -10.53 -1.60 -19.82
CA LEU A 75 -9.47 -2.58 -20.11
C LEU A 75 -9.22 -2.74 -21.61
N ASN A 76 -10.25 -2.66 -22.44
CA ASN A 76 -10.11 -2.73 -23.89
C ASN A 76 -9.40 -1.49 -24.43
N ILE A 77 -9.73 -0.30 -23.91
CA ILE A 77 -9.03 0.95 -24.26
C ILE A 77 -7.54 0.85 -23.93
N TRP A 78 -7.19 0.32 -22.75
CA TRP A 78 -5.79 0.10 -22.37
C TRP A 78 -5.09 -0.93 -23.24
N TYR A 79 -5.80 -2.00 -23.61
CA TYR A 79 -5.28 -3.06 -24.47
C TYR A 79 -4.98 -2.54 -25.88
N ASP A 80 -5.92 -1.80 -26.47
CA ASP A 80 -5.79 -1.20 -27.80
C ASP A 80 -4.69 -0.12 -27.83
N ALA A 81 -4.43 0.55 -26.71
CA ALA A 81 -3.30 1.45 -26.52
C ALA A 81 -1.94 0.74 -26.36
N GLY A 82 -1.90 -0.60 -26.41
CA GLY A 82 -0.67 -1.39 -26.30
C GLY A 82 -0.14 -1.57 -24.87
N LEU A 83 -0.93 -1.23 -23.84
CA LEU A 83 -0.56 -1.49 -22.45
C LEU A 83 -0.58 -3.01 -22.16
N ARG A 84 0.33 -3.46 -21.29
CA ARG A 84 0.56 -4.91 -21.06
C ARG A 84 0.22 -5.38 -19.67
N TRP A 85 0.26 -4.49 -18.68
CA TRP A 85 0.04 -4.81 -17.27
C TRP A 85 -0.90 -3.80 -16.64
N VAL A 86 -1.71 -4.27 -15.69
CA VAL A 86 -2.51 -3.45 -14.78
C VAL A 86 -1.88 -3.55 -13.40
N LEU A 87 -1.62 -2.42 -12.77
CA LEU A 87 -1.18 -2.35 -11.38
C LEU A 87 -2.36 -1.92 -10.51
N PHE A 88 -2.67 -2.72 -9.49
CA PHE A 88 -3.55 -2.35 -8.41
C PHE A 88 -2.70 -1.94 -7.22
N PHE A 89 -3.01 -0.76 -6.66
CA PHE A 89 -2.38 -0.29 -5.45
C PHE A 89 -3.36 0.24 -4.41
N GLN A 90 -2.89 0.38 -3.17
CA GLN A 90 -3.69 0.89 -2.04
C GLN A 90 -3.37 2.37 -1.78
N ASP A 91 -4.31 3.06 -1.15
CA ASP A 91 -4.36 4.51 -1.01
C ASP A 91 -3.16 5.15 -0.29
N THR A 92 -2.66 4.55 0.80
CA THR A 92 -1.69 5.22 1.69
C THR A 92 -0.30 4.57 1.77
N ASN A 93 0.03 3.65 0.88
CA ASN A 93 1.41 3.10 0.78
C ASN A 93 2.23 3.83 -0.30
N GLY A 94 2.58 5.10 -0.05
CA GLY A 94 3.35 5.91 -1.01
C GLY A 94 4.76 5.39 -1.31
N LEU A 95 5.34 4.60 -0.42
CA LEU A 95 6.67 4.01 -0.57
C LEU A 95 6.74 2.98 -1.72
N LEU A 96 5.61 2.31 -1.99
CA LEU A 96 5.47 1.25 -2.99
C LEU A 96 6.05 1.59 -4.36
N PHE A 97 5.94 2.84 -4.79
CA PHE A 97 6.29 3.25 -6.15
C PHE A 97 7.77 3.02 -6.48
N LYS A 98 8.64 2.89 -5.46
CA LYS A 98 10.04 2.51 -5.63
C LYS A 98 10.24 1.04 -5.96
N ALA A 99 9.33 0.16 -5.52
CA ALA A 99 9.42 -1.28 -5.70
C ALA A 99 8.75 -1.77 -6.99
N ILE A 100 7.80 -1.00 -7.54
CA ILE A 100 7.04 -1.39 -8.75
C ILE A 100 7.94 -1.77 -9.92
N PRO A 101 8.99 -1.00 -10.32
CA PRO A 101 9.80 -1.36 -11.49
C PRO A 101 10.44 -2.74 -11.36
N ALA A 102 10.99 -3.06 -10.18
CA ALA A 102 11.59 -4.37 -9.92
C ALA A 102 10.53 -5.49 -9.94
N ALA A 103 9.36 -5.27 -9.34
CA ALA A 103 8.26 -6.23 -9.34
C ALA A 103 7.69 -6.47 -10.76
N LEU A 104 7.61 -5.44 -11.60
CA LEU A 104 7.25 -5.57 -13.01
C LEU A 104 8.29 -6.41 -13.77
N GLY A 105 9.59 -6.20 -13.50
CA GLY A 105 10.68 -7.00 -14.06
C GLY A 105 10.56 -8.49 -13.70
N VAL A 106 10.21 -8.81 -12.45
CA VAL A 106 9.91 -10.17 -12.03
C VAL A 106 8.69 -10.73 -12.76
N SER A 107 7.60 -9.96 -12.84
CA SER A 107 6.38 -10.36 -13.56
C SER A 107 6.66 -10.72 -15.01
N SER A 108 7.47 -9.89 -15.69
CA SER A 108 7.88 -10.11 -17.08
C SER A 108 8.76 -11.35 -17.23
N SER A 109 9.82 -11.47 -16.42
CA SER A 109 10.80 -12.57 -16.53
C SER A 109 10.23 -13.93 -16.14
N LYS A 110 9.31 -13.98 -15.17
CA LYS A 110 8.63 -15.21 -14.75
C LYS A 110 7.36 -15.50 -15.56
N LEU A 111 6.97 -14.58 -16.43
CA LEU A 111 5.75 -14.63 -17.24
C LEU A 111 4.50 -14.81 -16.36
N TYR A 112 4.44 -14.11 -15.23
CA TYR A 112 3.29 -14.18 -14.34
C TYR A 112 2.06 -13.54 -14.98
N ASP A 113 0.92 -14.21 -14.84
CA ASP A 113 -0.40 -13.65 -15.13
C ASP A 113 -0.88 -12.78 -13.97
N VAL A 114 -0.49 -13.15 -12.74
CA VAL A 114 -0.69 -12.40 -11.50
C VAL A 114 0.59 -12.44 -10.68
N ASN A 115 1.06 -11.28 -10.25
CA ASN A 115 2.14 -11.15 -9.28
C ASN A 115 1.68 -10.29 -8.10
N SER A 116 1.56 -10.91 -6.93
CA SER A 116 1.31 -10.20 -5.67
C SER A 116 2.62 -9.71 -5.07
N LEU A 117 2.69 -8.44 -4.67
CA LEU A 117 3.84 -7.97 -3.90
C LEU A 117 3.67 -8.39 -2.44
N ALA A 118 4.79 -8.78 -1.84
CA ALA A 118 4.85 -9.21 -0.46
C ALA A 118 6.09 -8.64 0.25
N VAL A 119 6.09 -8.71 1.57
CA VAL A 119 7.24 -8.40 2.43
C VAL A 119 7.45 -9.54 3.43
N PRO A 120 8.66 -9.71 4.00
CA PRO A 120 8.82 -10.54 5.18
C PRO A 120 7.91 -10.03 6.30
N ARG A 121 7.11 -10.91 6.89
CA ARG A 121 6.20 -10.57 8.00
C ARG A 121 6.51 -11.40 9.24
N LYS A 122 6.19 -10.89 10.41
CA LYS A 122 6.16 -11.70 11.63
C LYS A 122 4.89 -12.55 11.66
N ALA A 123 4.97 -13.72 12.27
CA ALA A 123 3.81 -14.52 12.59
C ALA A 123 2.80 -13.69 13.41
N LYS A 124 1.51 -13.86 13.11
CA LYS A 124 0.40 -13.12 13.75
C LYS A 124 0.45 -11.60 13.54
N GLU A 125 1.30 -11.11 12.65
CA GLU A 125 1.27 -9.72 12.23
C GLU A 125 -0.04 -9.41 11.51
N ALA A 126 -0.48 -8.17 11.65
CA ALA A 126 -1.66 -7.55 11.07
C ALA A 126 -1.61 -7.38 9.53
N ILE A 127 -1.18 -8.42 8.83
CA ILE A 127 -0.98 -8.49 7.38
C ILE A 127 -1.25 -9.91 6.90
N GLY A 128 -1.86 -10.01 5.71
CA GLY A 128 -2.22 -11.29 5.10
C GLY A 128 -1.03 -12.19 4.80
N GLY A 129 -1.14 -13.52 4.99
CA GLY A 129 -0.11 -14.47 4.58
C GLY A 129 -0.38 -15.04 3.19
N ILE A 130 0.65 -15.10 2.33
CA ILE A 130 0.59 -15.79 1.04
C ILE A 130 0.89 -17.27 1.25
N THR A 131 -0.04 -18.14 0.87
CA THR A 131 0.18 -19.59 0.89
C THR A 131 -0.33 -20.25 -0.39
N LYS A 132 0.13 -21.48 -0.65
CA LYS A 132 -0.49 -22.37 -1.63
C LYS A 132 -1.52 -23.24 -0.91
N LEU A 133 -2.77 -23.23 -1.37
CA LEU A 133 -3.77 -24.19 -0.90
C LEU A 133 -3.89 -25.37 -1.86
N THR A 134 -4.06 -26.54 -1.28
CA THR A 134 -4.33 -27.81 -1.96
C THR A 134 -5.53 -28.47 -1.26
N HIS A 135 -6.49 -28.95 -2.03
CA HIS A 135 -7.56 -29.80 -1.51
C HIS A 135 -7.15 -31.26 -1.66
N ALA A 136 -7.43 -32.11 -0.66
CA ALA A 136 -6.99 -33.50 -0.64
C ALA A 136 -7.85 -34.45 -1.48
N ASP A 137 -9.03 -34.01 -1.95
CA ASP A 137 -10.01 -34.86 -2.63
C ASP A 137 -10.34 -34.38 -4.06
N ASP A 138 -9.99 -35.20 -5.06
CA ASP A 138 -10.44 -35.15 -6.46
C ASP A 138 -11.92 -35.57 -6.65
N LYS A 139 -12.74 -35.58 -5.59
CA LYS A 139 -14.14 -36.00 -5.69
C LYS A 139 -14.95 -34.91 -6.39
N VAL A 140 -15.26 -35.19 -7.65
CA VAL A 140 -16.34 -34.60 -8.45
C VAL A 140 -17.56 -34.34 -7.56
N LEU A 141 -17.72 -33.09 -7.13
CA LEU A 141 -19.02 -32.59 -6.71
C LEU A 141 -19.94 -32.66 -7.94
N SER A 142 -21.20 -33.04 -7.70
CA SER A 142 -22.28 -33.26 -8.68
C SER A 142 -22.23 -32.37 -9.95
N PRO A 143 -22.87 -32.74 -11.07
CA PRO A 143 -22.82 -32.00 -12.34
C PRO A 143 -23.25 -30.52 -12.27
N GLU A 144 -23.86 -30.09 -11.16
CA GLU A 144 -24.26 -28.69 -10.88
C GLU A 144 -23.25 -27.94 -9.99
N CYS A 145 -22.28 -28.66 -9.43
CA CYS A 145 -21.17 -28.19 -8.60
C CYS A 145 -19.78 -28.43 -9.25
N THR A 146 -19.72 -28.84 -10.52
CA THR A 146 -18.46 -29.09 -11.25
C THR A 146 -17.96 -27.84 -11.99
N PHE A 147 -17.64 -26.81 -11.23
CA PHE A 147 -16.59 -25.87 -11.61
C PHE A 147 -15.54 -25.96 -10.51
N TYR A 148 -14.24 -25.90 -10.86
CA TYR A 148 -13.08 -25.92 -9.94
C TYR A 148 -12.50 -27.31 -9.63
N ASN A 149 -11.60 -27.75 -10.50
CA ASN A 149 -10.45 -28.54 -10.05
C ASN A 149 -9.38 -27.55 -9.54
N TRP A 150 -9.03 -27.61 -8.24
CA TRP A 150 -8.24 -26.58 -7.53
C TRP A 150 -6.78 -26.98 -7.28
N ASP A 151 -6.17 -27.74 -8.18
CA ASP A 151 -4.75 -28.04 -8.06
C ASP A 151 -3.92 -26.76 -8.27
N THR A 152 -3.39 -26.25 -7.15
CA THR A 152 -2.39 -25.17 -7.07
C THR A 152 -2.92 -23.76 -7.33
N LYS A 153 -3.54 -23.14 -6.30
CA LYS A 153 -3.68 -21.67 -6.30
C LYS A 153 -3.03 -21.05 -5.06
N MET A 154 -2.29 -19.96 -5.28
CA MET A 154 -1.88 -19.06 -4.21
C MET A 154 -3.15 -18.39 -3.67
N ILE A 155 -3.41 -18.53 -2.38
CA ILE A 155 -4.49 -17.82 -1.70
C ILE A 155 -3.87 -16.86 -0.70
N LEU A 156 -4.43 -15.66 -0.70
CA LEU A 156 -4.04 -14.57 0.16
C LEU A 156 -4.98 -14.61 1.34
N PHE A 157 -4.46 -15.04 2.49
CA PHE A 157 -5.17 -14.85 3.75
C PHE A 157 -5.10 -13.38 4.14
N TYR A 158 -6.03 -12.93 4.96
CA TYR A 158 -6.19 -11.54 5.33
C TYR A 158 -6.30 -11.41 6.85
N TRP A 159 -6.00 -10.22 7.36
CA TRP A 159 -6.24 -9.82 8.74
C TRP A 159 -7.11 -8.57 8.80
N GLU A 160 -8.31 -8.70 9.36
CA GLU A 160 -9.19 -7.57 9.67
C GLU A 160 -8.96 -7.14 11.11
N ASP A 161 -8.49 -5.90 11.32
CA ASP A 161 -8.44 -5.33 12.66
C ASP A 161 -9.86 -5.10 13.16
N ASN A 162 -10.34 -6.00 14.03
CA ASN A 162 -11.70 -5.96 14.53
C ASN A 162 -11.84 -5.28 15.89
N GLY A 163 -10.76 -4.72 16.45
CA GLY A 163 -10.76 -4.09 17.79
C GLY A 163 -10.99 -5.08 18.95
N ASP A 164 -11.42 -6.30 18.64
CA ASP A 164 -11.46 -7.46 19.51
C ASP A 164 -10.33 -8.40 19.05
N GLN A 165 -9.64 -9.11 19.96
CA GLN A 165 -8.56 -10.09 19.68
C GLN A 165 -8.95 -11.22 18.69
N CYS A 166 -10.16 -11.19 18.14
CA CYS A 166 -10.75 -12.11 17.18
C CYS A 166 -10.86 -11.52 15.76
N GLY A 167 -9.91 -10.66 15.34
CA GLY A 167 -9.65 -10.48 13.91
C GLY A 167 -9.50 -11.85 13.26
N ILE A 168 -10.23 -12.16 12.18
CA ILE A 168 -10.19 -13.49 11.58
C ILE A 168 -8.81 -13.67 10.92
N HIS A 169 -7.81 -14.10 11.70
CA HIS A 169 -6.66 -14.79 11.15
C HIS A 169 -7.18 -16.09 10.56
N GLN A 170 -7.60 -16.09 9.30
CA GLN A 170 -7.99 -17.35 8.64
C GLN A 170 -6.80 -18.32 8.56
N LEU A 171 -5.58 -17.77 8.51
CA LEU A 171 -4.37 -18.55 8.36
C LEU A 171 -4.06 -19.44 9.56
N ASP A 172 -4.07 -18.92 10.79
CA ASP A 172 -3.64 -19.70 11.97
C ASP A 172 -4.54 -20.93 12.24
N PRO A 173 -5.88 -20.82 12.30
CA PRO A 173 -6.78 -21.97 12.43
C PRO A 173 -6.67 -22.93 11.25
N LEU A 174 -6.48 -22.42 10.02
CA LEU A 174 -6.31 -23.29 8.86
C LEU A 174 -5.01 -24.09 8.96
N LEU A 175 -3.89 -23.44 9.29
CA LEU A 175 -2.60 -24.08 9.49
C LEU A 175 -2.70 -25.20 10.55
N ARG A 176 -3.35 -24.92 11.68
CA ARG A 176 -3.60 -25.94 12.73
C ARG A 176 -4.42 -27.10 12.21
N ALA A 177 -5.44 -26.84 11.39
CA ALA A 177 -6.27 -27.88 10.79
C ALA A 177 -5.55 -28.68 9.70
N THR A 178 -4.52 -28.12 9.06
CA THR A 178 -3.81 -28.72 7.92
C THR A 178 -2.36 -29.11 8.25
N GLY A 179 -2.13 -29.65 9.44
CA GLY A 179 -0.85 -30.30 9.80
C GLY A 179 0.25 -29.38 10.32
N HIS A 180 -0.06 -28.13 10.67
CA HIS A 180 0.86 -27.21 11.34
C HIS A 180 0.34 -26.94 12.77
N PRO A 181 0.58 -27.85 13.73
CA PRO A 181 -0.07 -27.81 15.05
C PRO A 181 0.21 -26.50 15.80
N ASP A 182 1.36 -25.89 15.56
CA ASP A 182 1.76 -24.62 16.19
C ASP A 182 1.10 -23.39 15.56
N GLY A 183 0.43 -23.54 14.42
CA GLY A 183 -0.27 -22.49 13.69
C GLY A 183 0.67 -21.54 12.93
N ASP A 184 0.36 -20.24 12.92
CA ASP A 184 1.23 -19.24 12.31
C ASP A 184 2.36 -18.89 13.28
N VAL A 185 3.56 -19.43 13.02
CA VAL A 185 4.78 -19.24 13.81
C VAL A 185 5.96 -18.81 12.93
N ASN A 186 6.92 -18.12 13.53
CA ASN A 186 8.15 -17.73 12.85
C ASN A 186 9.05 -18.97 12.61
N CYS A 187 9.72 -19.02 11.46
CA CYS A 187 10.79 -19.98 11.23
C CYS A 187 12.14 -19.45 11.78
N GLU A 188 13.22 -20.19 11.55
CA GLU A 188 14.58 -19.90 12.04
C GLU A 188 15.11 -18.51 11.64
N THR A 189 14.57 -17.91 10.57
CA THR A 189 14.92 -16.54 10.14
C THR A 189 14.33 -15.45 11.03
N GLY A 190 13.46 -15.81 11.98
CA GLY A 190 12.71 -14.89 12.81
C GLY A 190 11.49 -14.27 12.12
N TYR A 191 11.14 -14.69 10.91
CA TYR A 191 9.93 -14.29 10.17
C TYR A 191 9.03 -15.49 9.93
N SER A 192 7.75 -15.27 9.64
CA SER A 192 6.86 -16.36 9.24
C SER A 192 7.25 -16.88 7.85
N PRO A 193 7.18 -18.20 7.59
CA PRO A 193 7.53 -18.78 6.29
C PRO A 193 6.56 -18.38 5.17
N PHE A 194 5.42 -17.80 5.52
CA PHE A 194 4.44 -17.27 4.59
C PHE A 194 4.73 -15.78 4.34
N PRO A 195 4.96 -15.30 3.12
CA PRO A 195 5.20 -13.87 2.92
C PRO A 195 3.96 -13.02 3.24
N GLY A 196 4.16 -11.78 3.69
CA GLY A 196 3.08 -10.84 3.98
C GLY A 196 2.56 -10.16 2.73
N ASN A 197 1.32 -10.42 2.34
CA ASN A 197 0.63 -9.75 1.23
C ASN A 197 0.37 -8.27 1.56
N ILE A 198 1.00 -7.37 0.82
CA ILE A 198 0.82 -5.92 0.99
C ILE A 198 -0.31 -5.35 0.12
N ASN A 199 -1.11 -6.23 -0.51
CA ASN A 199 -2.27 -5.93 -1.34
C ASN A 199 -1.96 -5.03 -2.55
N GLN A 200 -0.82 -5.30 -3.20
CA GLN A 200 -0.41 -4.65 -4.45
C GLN A 200 -0.26 -5.72 -5.51
N LEU A 201 -0.98 -5.59 -6.63
CA LEU A 201 -1.12 -6.66 -7.62
C LEU A 201 -0.70 -6.17 -8.99
N ILE A 202 0.16 -6.93 -9.66
CA ILE A 202 0.47 -6.73 -11.09
C ILE A 202 -0.23 -7.83 -11.87
N LEU A 203 -1.17 -7.46 -12.73
CA LEU A 203 -1.94 -8.38 -13.55
C LEU A 203 -1.57 -8.20 -15.02
N LYS A 204 -1.36 -9.31 -15.74
CA LYS A 204 -1.13 -9.26 -17.19
C LYS A 204 -2.45 -8.98 -17.91
N LEU A 205 -2.50 -7.91 -18.71
CA LEU A 205 -3.75 -7.32 -19.19
C LEU A 205 -4.58 -8.28 -20.07
N GLY A 206 -3.96 -8.99 -21.01
CA GLY A 206 -4.68 -9.93 -21.89
C GLY A 206 -5.41 -11.06 -21.15
N PRO A 207 -4.70 -11.88 -20.33
CA PRO A 207 -5.34 -12.87 -19.47
C PRO A 207 -6.37 -12.28 -18.51
N TYR A 208 -6.11 -11.08 -17.99
CA TYR A 208 -7.03 -10.37 -17.12
C TYR A 208 -8.37 -10.08 -17.80
N ILE A 209 -8.35 -9.49 -19.00
CA ILE A 209 -9.56 -9.23 -19.80
C ILE A 209 -10.32 -10.53 -20.08
N LYS A 210 -9.61 -11.59 -20.48
CA LYS A 210 -10.21 -12.88 -20.79
C LYS A 210 -10.96 -13.47 -19.59
N GLU A 211 -10.36 -13.42 -18.40
CA GLU A 211 -11.00 -13.95 -17.21
C GLU A 211 -12.19 -13.07 -16.78
N LEU A 212 -12.06 -11.74 -16.79
CA LEU A 212 -13.19 -10.87 -16.44
C LEU A 212 -14.36 -11.01 -17.41
N THR A 213 -14.10 -11.25 -18.70
CA THR A 213 -15.15 -11.50 -19.70
C THR A 213 -15.95 -12.75 -19.38
N LYS A 214 -15.28 -13.78 -18.84
CA LYS A 214 -15.93 -15.03 -18.43
C LYS A 214 -16.75 -14.84 -17.14
N THR A 215 -16.25 -14.07 -16.18
CA THR A 215 -16.88 -13.94 -14.85
C THR A 215 -17.78 -12.73 -14.70
N GLY A 216 -17.84 -11.83 -15.70
CA GLY A 216 -18.44 -10.51 -15.55
C GLY A 216 -17.72 -9.63 -14.52
N GLY A 217 -16.47 -9.97 -14.19
CA GLY A 217 -15.71 -9.38 -13.10
C GLY A 217 -16.19 -9.75 -11.69
N ALA A 218 -17.05 -10.76 -11.54
CA ALA A 218 -17.48 -11.25 -10.23
C ALA A 218 -16.32 -11.88 -9.46
N ILE A 219 -16.23 -11.56 -8.17
CA ILE A 219 -15.29 -12.13 -7.21
C ILE A 219 -16.10 -12.84 -6.12
N LYS A 220 -15.57 -13.95 -5.59
CA LYS A 220 -16.23 -14.69 -4.52
C LYS A 220 -16.48 -13.79 -3.31
N GLU A 221 -17.72 -13.81 -2.85
CA GLU A 221 -18.16 -13.05 -1.68
C GLU A 221 -17.93 -13.83 -0.38
N PHE A 222 -17.83 -13.11 0.72
CA PHE A 222 -17.84 -13.63 2.08
C PHE A 222 -18.62 -12.67 2.99
N VAL A 223 -18.83 -13.07 4.24
CA VAL A 223 -19.42 -12.20 5.27
C VAL A 223 -18.59 -12.31 6.54
N ASN A 224 -18.33 -11.18 7.20
CA ASN A 224 -17.62 -11.16 8.48
C ASN A 224 -18.42 -10.41 9.57
N PRO A 225 -19.42 -11.06 10.20
CA PRO A 225 -20.20 -10.43 11.26
C PRO A 225 -19.37 -10.19 12.52
N LYS A 226 -19.45 -8.97 13.06
CA LYS A 226 -18.92 -8.65 14.39
C LYS A 226 -19.98 -8.97 15.44
N TYR A 227 -19.69 -9.90 16.34
CA TYR A 227 -20.62 -10.31 17.40
C TYR A 227 -20.43 -9.52 18.68
N LYS A 228 -21.50 -9.37 19.48
CA LYS A 228 -21.43 -8.69 20.79
C LYS A 228 -20.59 -9.49 21.81
N ASP A 229 -20.61 -10.80 21.69
CA ASP A 229 -19.94 -11.73 22.60
C ASP A 229 -19.63 -13.07 21.90
N SER A 230 -19.01 -13.99 22.64
CA SER A 230 -18.58 -15.30 22.15
C SER A 230 -19.72 -16.27 21.83
N SER A 231 -20.98 -15.98 22.20
CA SER A 231 -22.13 -16.82 21.85
C SER A 231 -22.47 -16.77 20.36
N LYS A 232 -22.02 -15.71 19.67
CA LYS A 232 -22.27 -15.46 18.24
C LYS A 232 -23.77 -15.43 17.87
N THR A 233 -24.62 -14.98 18.78
CA THR A 233 -26.09 -14.91 18.57
C THR A 233 -26.56 -13.56 18.07
N SER A 234 -25.84 -12.47 18.36
CA SER A 234 -26.24 -11.11 17.97
C SER A 234 -25.05 -10.26 17.51
N PHE A 235 -25.27 -9.42 16.51
CA PHE A 235 -24.24 -8.56 15.96
C PHE A 235 -24.01 -7.32 16.83
N LYS A 236 -22.75 -6.92 16.99
CA LYS A 236 -22.29 -5.65 17.57
C LYS A 236 -22.68 -4.46 16.67
N SER A 237 -22.70 -4.70 15.37
CA SER A 237 -23.20 -3.80 14.33
C SER A 237 -23.62 -4.61 13.11
N SER A 238 -24.57 -4.12 12.32
CA SER A 238 -24.98 -4.76 11.06
C SER A 238 -23.79 -5.13 10.17
N THR A 239 -23.86 -6.27 9.50
CA THR A 239 -22.83 -6.77 8.58
C THR A 239 -23.26 -6.59 7.13
N ARG A 240 -22.41 -6.97 6.16
CA ARG A 240 -22.74 -6.98 4.72
C ARG A 240 -21.89 -8.03 4.01
N LEU A 241 -22.30 -8.43 2.80
CA LEU A 241 -21.44 -9.22 1.92
C LEU A 241 -20.21 -8.40 1.54
N GLU A 242 -19.08 -9.07 1.41
CA GLU A 242 -17.79 -8.47 1.10
C GLU A 242 -17.07 -9.23 0.00
N CYS A 243 -16.29 -8.52 -0.81
CA CYS A 243 -15.39 -9.13 -1.77
C CYS A 243 -14.00 -8.45 -1.76
N MET A 244 -12.97 -9.24 -2.04
CA MET A 244 -11.57 -8.83 -1.95
C MET A 244 -10.91 -8.80 -3.34
N MET A 245 -10.29 -7.71 -3.74
CA MET A 245 -9.58 -7.63 -5.04
C MET A 245 -8.48 -8.71 -5.19
N GLN A 246 -7.83 -9.04 -4.09
CA GLN A 246 -6.79 -10.07 -4.05
C GLN A 246 -7.32 -11.50 -4.13
N ASP A 247 -8.65 -11.68 -4.13
CA ASP A 247 -9.26 -12.97 -4.41
C ASP A 247 -9.39 -13.23 -5.92
N TYR A 248 -9.10 -12.28 -6.81
CA TYR A 248 -9.06 -12.52 -8.25
C TYR A 248 -8.30 -13.80 -8.69
N PRO A 249 -7.14 -14.16 -8.14
CA PRO A 249 -6.43 -15.38 -8.55
C PRO A 249 -7.24 -16.65 -8.33
N LYS A 250 -8.26 -16.61 -7.46
CA LYS A 250 -9.20 -17.71 -7.22
C LYS A 250 -10.05 -18.04 -8.44
N THR A 251 -10.29 -17.10 -9.36
CA THR A 251 -11.12 -17.35 -10.55
C THR A 251 -10.35 -18.03 -11.68
N LEU A 252 -9.01 -17.90 -11.68
CA LEU A 252 -8.15 -18.32 -12.79
C LEU A 252 -8.09 -19.84 -13.00
N PRO A 253 -7.85 -20.31 -14.24
CA PRO A 253 -7.62 -21.72 -14.52
C PRO A 253 -6.29 -22.22 -13.91
N PRO A 254 -6.12 -23.54 -13.67
CA PRO A 254 -4.87 -24.10 -13.15
C PRO A 254 -3.62 -23.83 -14.00
N SER A 255 -3.80 -23.54 -15.29
CA SER A 255 -2.71 -23.18 -16.20
C SER A 255 -2.16 -21.76 -15.98
N ALA A 256 -2.85 -20.92 -15.20
CA ALA A 256 -2.44 -19.54 -14.96
C ALA A 256 -1.21 -19.47 -14.05
N ARG A 257 -0.29 -18.56 -14.38
CA ARG A 257 0.94 -18.36 -13.62
C ARG A 257 0.73 -17.32 -12.54
N VAL A 258 0.30 -17.77 -11.37
CA VAL A 258 0.13 -16.94 -10.17
C VAL A 258 1.38 -17.03 -9.30
N GLY A 259 2.01 -15.89 -9.03
CA GLY A 259 3.21 -15.79 -8.21
C GLY A 259 3.18 -14.60 -7.26
N PHE A 260 4.29 -14.42 -6.56
CA PHE A 260 4.51 -13.26 -5.70
C PHE A 260 5.97 -12.81 -5.75
N THR A 261 6.20 -11.55 -5.40
CA THR A 261 7.54 -10.95 -5.29
C THR A 261 7.72 -10.42 -3.88
N VAL A 262 8.68 -11.00 -3.15
CA VAL A 262 9.05 -10.52 -1.81
C VAL A 262 10.03 -9.37 -1.94
N MET A 263 9.69 -8.22 -1.36
CA MET A 263 10.51 -7.03 -1.29
C MET A 263 10.89 -6.75 0.17
N ASP A 264 12.02 -6.08 0.38
CA ASP A 264 12.32 -5.55 1.71
C ASP A 264 11.28 -4.49 2.10
N ALA A 265 10.79 -4.58 3.34
CA ALA A 265 9.77 -3.67 3.84
C ALA A 265 10.19 -2.18 3.75
N TRP A 266 11.47 -1.88 4.01
CA TRP A 266 12.02 -0.52 3.95
C TRP A 266 11.93 0.13 2.56
N LEU A 267 11.72 -0.67 1.50
CA LEU A 267 11.60 -0.19 0.12
C LEU A 267 10.16 -0.21 -0.42
N ALA A 268 9.28 -1.02 0.16
CA ALA A 268 7.99 -1.35 -0.45
C ALA A 268 6.76 -1.16 0.45
N TYR A 269 6.91 -1.03 1.77
CA TYR A 269 5.78 -1.11 2.69
C TYR A 269 5.85 -0.09 3.83
N ALA A 270 5.08 0.99 3.68
CA ALA A 270 4.86 2.01 4.70
C ALA A 270 3.43 2.58 4.62
N PRO A 271 2.39 1.76 4.88
CA PRO A 271 1.01 2.24 4.88
C PRO A 271 0.74 3.17 6.06
N VAL A 272 -0.20 4.08 5.88
CA VAL A 272 -0.73 4.95 6.94
C VAL A 272 -2.16 4.52 7.23
N LYS A 273 -2.35 3.74 8.31
CA LYS A 273 -3.64 3.17 8.72
C LYS A 273 -4.00 3.43 10.19
N ASN A 274 -3.01 3.71 11.04
CA ASN A 274 -3.22 3.93 12.46
C ASN A 274 -3.27 5.44 12.77
N ASN A 275 -4.26 5.83 13.57
CA ASN A 275 -4.28 7.15 14.19
C ASN A 275 -3.13 7.27 15.24
N PRO A 276 -2.81 8.48 15.72
CA PRO A 276 -1.73 8.68 16.69
C PRO A 276 -1.89 7.87 18.00
N GLU A 277 -3.12 7.73 18.50
CA GLU A 277 -3.40 7.01 19.76
C GLU A 277 -3.10 5.52 19.66
N ASP A 278 -3.56 4.88 18.58
CA ASP A 278 -3.38 3.45 18.36
C ASP A 278 -1.95 3.13 17.95
N ALA A 279 -1.31 4.01 17.17
CA ALA A 279 0.11 3.90 16.86
C ALA A 279 0.98 3.96 18.12
N ALA A 280 0.68 4.82 19.09
CA ALA A 280 1.43 4.91 20.35
C ALA A 280 1.35 3.63 21.20
N LYS A 281 0.34 2.77 20.99
CA LYS A 281 0.16 1.50 21.71
C LYS A 281 0.88 0.33 21.03
N VAL A 282 1.40 0.51 19.82
CA VAL A 282 2.13 -0.54 19.09
C VAL A 282 3.41 -0.89 19.85
N PRO A 283 3.64 -2.18 20.17
CA PRO A 283 4.85 -2.60 20.88
C PRO A 283 6.14 -2.20 20.16
N LYS A 284 7.19 -1.86 20.93
CA LYS A 284 8.50 -1.50 20.37
C LYS A 284 9.02 -2.61 19.46
N GLY A 285 9.50 -2.22 18.28
CA GLY A 285 10.00 -3.13 17.25
C GLY A 285 8.96 -3.55 16.20
N ASN A 286 7.67 -3.28 16.44
CA ASN A 286 6.62 -3.45 15.43
C ASN A 286 6.40 -2.16 14.63
N PRO A 287 5.96 -2.26 13.36
CA PRO A 287 5.70 -1.09 12.54
C PRO A 287 4.46 -0.32 13.01
N TYR A 288 4.61 0.99 13.25
CA TYR A 288 3.54 1.86 13.73
C TYR A 288 2.41 2.09 12.72
N HIS A 289 2.74 2.10 11.42
CA HIS A 289 1.80 2.37 10.33
C HIS A 289 0.94 3.64 10.50
N SER A 290 1.56 4.70 11.02
CA SER A 290 1.01 6.04 11.22
C SER A 290 1.54 7.03 10.19
N ALA A 291 0.96 8.23 10.14
CA ALA A 291 1.45 9.33 9.30
C ALA A 291 2.92 9.68 9.62
N THR A 292 3.30 9.68 10.91
CA THR A 292 4.70 9.87 11.35
C THR A 292 5.61 8.82 10.73
N SER A 293 5.30 7.53 10.93
CA SER A 293 6.16 6.44 10.45
C SER A 293 6.20 6.33 8.92
N GLY A 294 5.09 6.66 8.25
CA GLY A 294 5.01 6.70 6.80
C GLY A 294 5.94 7.75 6.20
N GLU A 295 5.95 8.97 6.76
CA GLU A 295 6.87 10.02 6.30
C GLU A 295 8.34 9.66 6.57
N MET A 296 8.65 9.12 7.78
CA MET A 296 10.02 8.68 8.10
C MET A 296 10.51 7.56 7.19
N ALA A 297 9.63 6.64 6.78
CA ALA A 297 9.99 5.57 5.86
C ALA A 297 10.43 6.08 4.49
N ILE A 298 9.87 7.19 4.00
CA ILE A 298 10.32 7.84 2.76
C ILE A 298 11.74 8.39 2.91
N TYR A 299 12.02 9.12 4.00
CA TYR A 299 13.36 9.65 4.27
C TYR A 299 14.40 8.53 4.42
N ARG A 300 14.05 7.47 5.14
CA ARG A 300 14.87 6.27 5.29
C ARG A 300 15.16 5.62 3.93
N ALA A 301 14.13 5.35 3.13
CA ALA A 301 14.29 4.69 1.85
C ALA A 301 15.19 5.49 0.91
N ASN A 302 14.97 6.81 0.83
CA ASN A 302 15.77 7.70 -0.01
C ASN A 302 17.25 7.72 0.43
N SER A 303 17.49 7.82 1.74
CA SER A 303 18.85 7.78 2.30
C SER A 303 19.55 6.45 2.03
N LEU A 304 18.87 5.33 2.26
CA LEU A 304 19.44 4.00 2.00
C LEU A 304 19.74 3.76 0.52
N ILE A 305 18.88 4.26 -0.38
CA ILE A 305 19.11 4.18 -1.83
C ILE A 305 20.37 4.96 -2.23
N LEU A 306 20.53 6.19 -1.73
CA LEU A 306 21.71 7.00 -2.04
C LEU A 306 22.99 6.40 -1.45
N ARG A 307 22.96 5.89 -0.21
CA ARG A 307 24.10 5.14 0.36
C ARG A 307 24.50 3.96 -0.53
N LYS A 308 23.51 3.23 -1.07
CA LYS A 308 23.75 2.08 -1.97
C LYS A 308 24.25 2.48 -3.36
N ALA A 309 23.92 3.68 -3.86
CA ALA A 309 24.39 4.14 -5.16
C ALA A 309 25.93 4.27 -5.22
N GLY A 310 26.56 4.49 -4.07
CA GLY A 310 27.99 4.75 -3.93
C GLY A 310 28.31 6.23 -4.15
N GLY A 311 29.38 6.73 -3.54
CA GLY A 311 29.80 8.14 -3.67
C GLY A 311 28.98 9.14 -2.85
N VAL A 312 28.04 8.69 -2.01
CA VAL A 312 27.29 9.56 -1.08
C VAL A 312 27.38 9.02 0.33
N GLN A 313 28.07 9.77 1.20
CA GLN A 313 28.04 9.58 2.64
C GLN A 313 26.80 10.26 3.20
N ILE A 314 26.01 9.53 3.98
CA ILE A 314 24.81 10.08 4.64
C ILE A 314 24.92 9.69 6.09
N ASP A 315 24.83 10.65 7.00
CA ASP A 315 24.89 10.37 8.44
C ASP A 315 23.75 9.47 8.90
N ASP A 316 23.97 8.76 10.00
CA ASP A 316 22.97 7.86 10.60
C ASP A 316 21.76 8.63 11.18
N PRO A 317 20.58 7.99 11.24
CA PRO A 317 19.40 8.60 11.83
C PRO A 317 19.58 8.84 13.33
N VAL A 318 18.78 9.75 13.88
CA VAL A 318 18.60 9.91 15.33
C VAL A 318 17.24 9.38 15.75
N GLN A 319 17.13 8.92 16.99
CA GLN A 319 15.84 8.52 17.57
C GLN A 319 15.10 9.76 18.07
N GLU A 320 13.83 9.89 17.68
CA GLU A 320 12.94 10.93 18.18
C GLU A 320 11.58 10.35 18.54
N VAL A 321 10.84 11.09 19.37
CA VAL A 321 9.48 10.72 19.77
C VAL A 321 8.48 11.76 19.26
N PHE A 322 7.51 11.30 18.47
CA PHE A 322 6.36 12.09 18.00
C PHE A 322 5.07 11.36 18.35
N ASN A 323 4.12 12.05 18.99
CA ASN A 323 2.86 11.45 19.43
C ASN A 323 3.03 10.11 20.18
N GLY A 324 4.07 9.97 21.00
CA GLY A 324 4.37 8.75 21.75
C GLY A 324 5.00 7.60 20.93
N GLN A 325 5.33 7.83 19.67
CA GLN A 325 5.99 6.85 18.80
C GLN A 325 7.48 7.14 18.71
N GLU A 326 8.34 6.16 19.02
CA GLU A 326 9.80 6.26 18.89
C GLU A 326 10.22 5.88 17.46
N VAL A 327 10.71 6.85 16.68
CA VAL A 327 11.03 6.66 15.25
C VAL A 327 12.44 7.12 14.91
N GLU A 328 13.02 6.49 13.89
CA GLU A 328 14.27 6.93 13.26
C GLU A 328 14.03 8.14 12.35
N VAL A 329 14.66 9.26 12.68
CA VAL A 329 14.68 10.47 11.85
C VAL A 329 15.98 10.50 11.04
N TRP A 330 15.84 10.05 9.80
CA TRP A 330 16.87 10.14 8.77
C TRP A 330 16.97 11.58 8.22
N PRO A 331 18.07 11.93 7.52
CA PRO A 331 18.12 13.15 6.70
C PRO A 331 16.89 13.25 5.80
N ARG A 332 16.28 14.44 5.73
CA ARG A 332 15.02 14.68 5.02
C ARG A 332 15.28 14.82 3.52
N ILE A 333 15.62 13.71 2.88
CA ILE A 333 15.92 13.65 1.46
C ILE A 333 14.66 13.23 0.72
N THR A 334 14.24 14.05 -0.25
CA THR A 334 13.08 13.76 -1.11
C THR A 334 13.36 14.22 -2.54
N TRP A 335 12.73 13.53 -3.50
CA TRP A 335 12.78 13.92 -4.90
C TRP A 335 11.45 13.65 -5.58
N LYS A 336 11.14 14.45 -6.61
CA LYS A 336 10.02 14.17 -7.50
C LYS A 336 10.33 12.93 -8.37
N PRO A 337 9.33 12.14 -8.75
CA PRO A 337 9.52 10.99 -9.65
C PRO A 337 10.23 11.33 -10.97
N ILE A 338 10.03 12.56 -11.48
CA ILE A 338 10.70 13.04 -12.70
C ILE A 338 12.23 13.08 -12.58
N TRP A 339 12.78 13.15 -11.36
CA TRP A 339 14.22 13.05 -11.16
C TRP A 339 14.69 11.60 -11.36
N ALA A 340 14.09 10.63 -10.67
CA ALA A 340 14.43 9.23 -10.87
C ALA A 340 13.37 8.29 -10.27
N VAL A 341 13.08 7.21 -10.99
CA VAL A 341 12.21 6.12 -10.54
C VAL A 341 12.96 4.79 -10.38
N THR A 342 14.14 4.65 -11.00
CA THR A 342 14.99 3.46 -10.91
C THR A 342 16.33 3.74 -10.23
N PHE A 343 16.92 2.69 -9.64
CA PHE A 343 18.26 2.77 -9.05
C PHE A 343 19.33 3.16 -10.07
N SER A 344 19.20 2.71 -11.33
CA SER A 344 20.16 3.06 -12.37
C SER A 344 20.12 4.55 -12.73
N GLU A 345 18.93 5.16 -12.75
CA GLU A 345 18.78 6.61 -12.97
C GLU A 345 19.35 7.43 -11.81
N ILE A 346 19.21 6.95 -10.58
CA ILE A 346 19.80 7.59 -9.41
C ILE A 346 21.33 7.52 -9.50
N LYS A 347 21.88 6.32 -9.74
CA LYS A 347 23.33 6.11 -9.80
C LYS A 347 24.02 6.95 -10.87
N ARG A 348 23.41 7.12 -12.06
CA ARG A 348 23.99 7.95 -13.14
C ARG A 348 23.98 9.45 -12.82
N LYS A 349 23.18 9.90 -11.85
CA LYS A 349 23.03 11.31 -11.44
C LYS A 349 23.90 11.68 -10.25
N ILE A 350 24.77 10.77 -9.82
CA ILE A 350 25.66 10.93 -8.68
C ILE A 350 27.09 10.70 -9.17
N SER A 351 27.96 11.65 -8.89
CA SER A 351 29.39 11.57 -9.18
C SER A 351 30.22 12.19 -8.04
N GLY A 352 31.51 11.89 -8.04
CA GLY A 352 32.43 12.40 -7.01
C GLY A 352 32.12 11.88 -5.61
N SER A 353 32.34 12.72 -4.60
CA SER A 353 32.15 12.41 -3.18
C SER A 353 31.19 13.40 -2.52
N CYS A 354 29.93 12.99 -2.38
CA CYS A 354 28.92 13.76 -1.67
C CYS A 354 28.84 13.37 -0.18
N SER A 355 28.50 14.31 0.69
CA SER A 355 28.18 14.10 2.11
C SER A 355 26.93 14.86 2.51
N ILE A 356 26.01 14.22 3.24
CA ILE A 356 24.77 14.83 3.74
C ILE A 356 24.67 14.60 5.24
N SER A 357 24.66 15.69 6.01
CA SER A 357 24.62 15.62 7.48
C SER A 357 23.27 15.14 8.01
N GLN A 358 23.23 14.62 9.23
CA GLN A 358 22.02 14.08 9.86
C GLN A 358 20.86 15.08 9.87
N ARG A 359 21.18 16.36 10.13
CA ARG A 359 20.21 17.48 10.23
C ARG A 359 19.80 18.05 8.87
N SER A 360 20.32 17.53 7.78
CA SER A 360 20.09 18.10 6.45
C SER A 360 18.72 17.77 5.85
N THR A 361 18.28 18.65 4.96
CA THR A 361 17.12 18.47 4.09
C THR A 361 17.56 18.69 2.65
N LEU A 362 17.29 17.72 1.76
CA LEU A 362 17.57 17.82 0.34
C LEU A 362 16.28 17.57 -0.43
N VAL A 363 15.85 18.57 -1.22
CA VAL A 363 14.63 18.47 -2.04
C VAL A 363 15.01 18.64 -3.51
N ILE A 364 14.77 17.61 -4.33
CA ILE A 364 15.11 17.61 -5.76
C ILE A 364 13.82 17.60 -6.58
N LYS A 365 13.59 18.66 -7.37
CA LYS A 365 12.32 18.87 -8.10
C LYS A 365 12.45 18.71 -9.63
N GLY A 366 13.64 18.86 -10.19
CA GLY A 366 13.90 18.85 -11.63
C GLY A 366 14.38 17.50 -12.18
N CYS A 367 14.27 17.32 -13.50
CA CYS A 367 14.70 16.09 -14.16
C CYS A 367 16.23 15.98 -14.18
N ASN A 368 16.93 16.91 -14.81
CA ASN A 368 18.38 16.78 -15.11
C ASN A 368 19.25 17.41 -14.02
N ILE A 369 19.03 17.01 -12.76
CA ILE A 369 19.84 17.44 -11.62
C ILE A 369 20.88 16.36 -11.29
N PHE A 370 22.16 16.75 -11.25
CA PHE A 370 23.31 15.90 -10.99
C PHE A 370 24.00 16.35 -9.69
N LEU A 371 24.22 15.42 -8.76
CA LEU A 371 24.92 15.67 -7.51
C LEU A 371 26.40 15.30 -7.69
N GLU A 372 27.29 16.28 -7.56
CA GLU A 372 28.72 16.13 -7.79
C GLU A 372 29.49 16.87 -6.68
N ASP A 373 30.25 16.15 -5.85
CA ASP A 373 31.06 16.74 -4.76
C ASP A 373 30.27 17.69 -3.83
N LEU A 374 29.02 17.34 -3.51
CA LEU A 374 28.16 18.11 -2.62
C LEU A 374 28.43 17.77 -1.15
N SER A 375 28.78 18.76 -0.34
CA SER A 375 28.78 18.66 1.12
C SER A 375 27.64 19.50 1.71
N LEU A 376 26.57 18.84 2.13
CA LEU A 376 25.37 19.47 2.67
C LEU A 376 25.28 19.33 4.19
N ASP A 377 25.26 20.48 4.88
CA ASP A 377 24.88 20.60 6.29
C ASP A 377 23.86 21.73 6.48
N GLY A 378 22.59 21.42 6.25
CA GLY A 378 21.50 22.40 6.24
C GLY A 378 20.43 22.00 5.26
N THR A 379 19.75 22.97 4.65
CA THR A 379 18.72 22.72 3.65
C THR A 379 19.11 23.22 2.27
N LEU A 380 18.95 22.33 1.28
CA LEU A 380 19.11 22.61 -0.12
C LEU A 380 17.87 22.17 -0.89
N VAL A 381 17.28 23.10 -1.61
CA VAL A 381 16.17 22.86 -2.53
C VAL A 381 16.68 23.14 -3.93
N VAL A 382 16.63 22.14 -4.80
CA VAL A 382 17.06 22.25 -6.19
C VAL A 382 15.88 22.00 -7.09
N ASN A 383 15.59 22.98 -7.93
CA ASN A 383 14.68 22.88 -9.05
C ASN A 383 15.46 23.04 -10.35
N SER A 384 14.85 22.61 -11.45
CA SER A 384 15.34 22.93 -12.78
C SER A 384 14.12 23.10 -13.67
N VAL A 385 14.18 24.03 -14.62
CA VAL A 385 13.22 24.07 -15.73
C VAL A 385 13.38 22.82 -16.61
N GLU A 386 12.40 22.59 -17.48
CA GLU A 386 12.43 21.50 -18.45
C GLU A 386 13.68 21.61 -19.34
N ASP A 387 14.33 20.48 -19.62
CA ASP A 387 15.59 20.33 -20.36
C ASP A 387 16.88 20.92 -19.76
N ALA A 388 16.81 21.77 -18.73
CA ALA A 388 18.01 22.33 -18.11
C ALA A 388 18.80 21.28 -17.32
N GLU A 389 20.09 21.15 -17.63
CA GLU A 389 21.04 20.36 -16.84
C GLU A 389 21.63 21.20 -15.70
N VAL A 390 21.48 20.73 -14.46
CA VAL A 390 21.95 21.40 -13.26
C VAL A 390 22.93 20.50 -12.52
N LYS A 391 24.20 20.92 -12.45
CA LYS A 391 25.21 20.29 -11.59
C LYS A 391 25.22 20.97 -10.23
N VAL A 392 25.10 20.17 -9.18
CA VAL A 392 24.98 20.61 -7.80
C VAL A 392 26.16 20.06 -7.00
N GLY A 393 27.03 20.96 -6.55
CA GLY A 393 28.24 20.62 -5.81
C GLY A 393 28.71 21.71 -4.86
N GLY A 394 29.81 21.45 -4.18
CA GLY A 394 30.41 22.35 -3.20
C GLY A 394 29.79 22.26 -1.81
N VAL A 395 30.13 23.22 -0.95
CA VAL A 395 29.71 23.24 0.45
C VAL A 395 28.44 24.08 0.62
N VAL A 396 27.39 23.49 1.19
CA VAL A 396 26.16 24.17 1.58
C VAL A 396 25.98 24.04 3.09
N GLN A 397 26.13 25.15 3.80
CA GLN A 397 25.94 25.24 5.25
C GLN A 397 24.92 26.33 5.58
N ASN A 398 23.86 25.96 6.32
CA ASN A 398 22.85 26.90 6.79
C ASN A 398 22.05 26.35 7.98
N LYS A 399 21.22 27.21 8.61
CA LYS A 399 20.37 26.83 9.75
C LYS A 399 19.32 25.77 9.43
N GLY A 400 19.06 25.49 8.15
CA GLY A 400 18.23 24.38 7.71
C GLY A 400 16.78 24.44 8.17
N TRP A 401 16.08 23.31 8.04
CA TRP A 401 14.72 23.12 8.51
C TRP A 401 14.69 22.32 9.81
N ILE A 402 13.73 22.63 10.69
CA ILE A 402 13.59 22.02 12.01
C ILE A 402 12.23 21.31 12.08
N LEU A 403 12.20 20.13 12.69
CA LEU A 403 10.96 19.43 13.02
C LEU A 403 10.48 19.88 14.40
N GLU A 404 9.41 20.64 14.44
CA GLU A 404 8.78 21.10 15.68
C GLU A 404 7.66 20.14 16.06
N LYS A 405 7.73 19.56 17.26
CA LYS A 405 6.73 18.60 17.74
C LYS A 405 5.36 19.26 17.86
N VAL A 406 4.32 18.53 17.45
CA VAL A 406 2.93 18.95 17.54
C VAL A 406 2.13 17.82 18.19
N ASP A 407 1.38 18.13 19.24
CA ASP A 407 0.48 17.17 19.87
C ASP A 407 -0.74 16.93 18.97
N TYR A 408 -1.10 15.67 18.75
CA TYR A 408 -2.29 15.33 17.96
C TYR A 408 -3.59 15.90 18.55
N LYS A 409 -3.62 16.23 19.85
CA LYS A 409 -4.77 16.83 20.55
C LYS A 409 -4.91 18.34 20.37
N ASP A 410 -3.90 19.03 19.83
CA ASP A 410 -3.93 20.49 19.69
C ASP A 410 -4.83 20.94 18.54
N THR A 411 -6.14 21.05 18.77
CA THR A 411 -7.15 21.37 17.73
C THR A 411 -6.97 22.73 17.05
N THR A 412 -6.03 23.58 17.49
CA THR A 412 -5.68 24.82 16.80
C THR A 412 -4.84 24.60 15.54
N VAL A 413 -4.28 23.39 15.38
CA VAL A 413 -3.42 23.01 14.27
C VAL A 413 -4.20 22.10 13.28
N PRO A 414 -3.98 22.20 11.96
CA PRO A 414 -4.62 21.33 10.97
C PRO A 414 -4.41 19.83 11.27
N GLU A 415 -5.40 19.01 10.92
CA GLU A 415 -5.42 17.58 11.23
C GLU A 415 -4.23 16.81 10.66
N GLU A 416 -3.81 17.12 9.43
CA GLU A 416 -2.67 16.49 8.77
C GLU A 416 -1.34 16.74 9.50
N VAL A 417 -1.19 17.89 10.16
CA VAL A 417 0.00 18.21 10.96
C VAL A 417 -0.05 17.51 12.32
N ARG A 418 -1.24 17.48 12.94
CA ARG A 418 -1.49 16.80 14.23
C ARG A 418 -1.31 15.30 14.14
N THR A 419 -1.87 14.68 13.11
CA THR A 419 -1.75 13.24 12.85
C THR A 419 -0.30 12.85 12.56
N ARG A 420 0.45 13.67 11.85
CA ARG A 420 1.89 13.51 11.64
C ARG A 420 2.74 13.70 12.90
N GLY A 421 2.29 14.54 13.83
CA GLY A 421 2.96 14.79 15.12
C GLY A 421 4.09 15.82 15.08
N PHE A 422 4.28 16.50 13.94
CA PHE A 422 5.23 17.61 13.83
C PHE A 422 4.88 18.54 12.67
N ARG A 423 5.37 19.78 12.78
CA ARG A 423 5.42 20.77 11.68
C ARG A 423 6.88 21.01 11.28
N ILE A 424 7.09 21.34 10.01
CA ILE A 424 8.42 21.67 9.48
C ILE A 424 8.58 23.19 9.53
N ASN A 425 9.43 23.68 10.43
CA ASN A 425 9.83 25.08 10.47
C ASN A 425 11.02 25.32 9.54
N LYS A 426 10.80 26.13 8.49
CA LYS A 426 11.79 26.43 7.44
C LYS A 426 12.65 27.63 7.85
N VAL A 427 13.61 27.42 8.75
CA VAL A 427 14.44 28.50 9.30
C VAL A 427 15.35 29.12 8.23
N GLU A 428 16.05 28.29 7.47
CA GLU A 428 16.92 28.74 6.38
C GLU A 428 17.03 27.66 5.30
N GLN A 429 17.18 28.08 4.04
CA GLN A 429 17.43 27.18 2.93
C GLN A 429 18.25 27.89 1.85
N LEU A 430 19.06 27.13 1.13
CA LEU A 430 19.54 27.51 -0.19
C LEU A 430 18.57 26.95 -1.23
N GLU A 431 18.00 27.82 -2.06
CA GLU A 431 17.17 27.41 -3.20
C GLU A 431 17.88 27.75 -4.52
N LYS A 432 17.97 26.75 -5.41
CA LYS A 432 18.49 26.88 -6.77
C LYS A 432 17.35 26.54 -7.72
N ASN A 433 17.07 27.44 -8.66
CA ASN A 433 16.00 27.29 -9.66
C ASN A 433 16.55 27.13 -11.06
#